data_AF-A0A554J3I4-F1
#
_entry.id   AF-A0A554J3I4-F1
#
_cell.length_a   1.000
_cell.length_b   1.000
_cell.length_c   1.000
_cell.angle_alpha   90.00
_cell.angle_beta   90.00
_cell.angle_gamma   90.00
#
_symmetry.space_group_name_H-M   'P 1'
#
loop_
_entity.id
_entity.type
_entity.pdbx_description
1 polymer ?
#
loop_
_entity_poly.entity_id
_entity_poly.type
_entity_poly.pdbx_seq_one_letter_code
_entity_poly.pdbx_strand_id
1 'polypeptide(L)' 'MDIEVAKTLGMAIAVGFGVMGPGIGLGILVGKALEAIGRNPEASGKIQAMMFVGIAVTDALAIFALVIGFIIKFT' A
#
# COMPACT_ATOMS: atom_id res chain seq x y z
N MET A 1 -26.43 4.42 18.59
CA MET A 1 -25.07 3.90 18.36
C MET A 1 -24.14 4.80 19.14
N ASP A 2 -23.28 4.24 19.99
CA ASP A 2 -22.27 5.02 20.70
C ASP A 2 -21.32 5.65 19.67
N ILE A 3 -20.97 6.93 19.84
CA ILE A 3 -20.06 7.67 18.94
C ILE A 3 -18.73 6.93 18.85
N GLU A 4 -18.27 6.31 19.94
CA GLU A 4 -17.02 5.56 19.98
C GLU A 4 -17.04 4.33 19.07
N VAL A 5 -18.20 3.66 19.00
CA VAL A 5 -18.42 2.52 18.09
C VAL A 5 -18.44 2.99 16.63
N ALA A 6 -19.08 4.13 16.36
CA ALA A 6 -19.10 4.71 15.02
C ALA A 6 -17.71 5.11 14.52
N LYS A 7 -16.88 5.73 15.37
CA LYS A 7 -15.47 6.07 15.06
C LYS A 7 -14.62 4.84 14.78
N THR A 8 -14.78 3.79 15.58
CA THR A 8 -14.05 2.52 15.40
C THR A 8 -14.40 1.85 14.07
N LEU A 9 -15.69 1.80 13.73
CA LEU A 9 -16.15 1.28 12.44
C LEU A 9 -15.66 2.16 11.27
N GLY A 10 -15.73 3.48 11.41
CA GLY A 10 -15.24 4.42 10.41
C GLY A 10 -13.75 4.24 10.11
N MET A 11 -12.91 4.08 11.13
CA MET A 11 -11.49 3.77 10.98
C MET A 11 -11.29 2.43 10.26
N ALA A 12 -11.99 1.37 10.69
CA ALA A 12 -11.85 0.04 10.09
C ALA A 12 -12.18 0.04 8.60
N ILE A 13 -13.25 0.75 8.20
CA ILE A 13 -13.65 0.87 6.79
C ILE A 13 -12.64 1.71 6.02
N ALA A 14 -12.26 2.88 6.52
CA ALA A 14 -11.33 3.78 5.83
C ALA A 14 -9.97 3.12 5.57
N VAL A 15 -9.40 2.49 6.60
CA VAL A 15 -8.11 1.79 6.48
C VAL A 15 -8.26 0.51 5.66
N GLY A 16 -9.27 -0.32 5.96
CA GLY A 16 -9.47 -1.61 5.32
C GLY A 16 -9.61 -1.50 3.80
N PHE A 17 -10.43 -0.57 3.31
CA PHE A 17 -10.56 -0.32 1.86
C PHE A 17 -9.38 0.49 1.31
N GLY A 18 -8.86 1.43 2.08
CA GLY A 18 -7.78 2.31 1.61
C GLY A 18 -6.47 1.58 1.31
N VAL A 19 -6.18 0.46 1.97
CA VAL A 19 -4.98 -0.35 1.70
C VAL A 19 -5.14 -1.35 0.54
N MET A 20 -6.36 -1.58 0.04
CA MET A 20 -6.59 -2.55 -1.04
C MET A 20 -5.90 -2.15 -2.34
N GLY A 21 -6.01 -0.87 -2.73
CA GLY A 21 -5.37 -0.34 -3.94
C GLY A 21 -3.84 -0.49 -3.91
N PRO A 22 -3.16 0.02 -2.86
CA PRO A 22 -1.74 -0.19 -2.67
C PRO A 22 -1.33 -1.67 -2.63
N GLY A 23 -2.08 -2.52 -1.92
CA GLY A 23 -1.78 -3.96 -1.85
C GLY A 23 -1.82 -4.66 -3.22
N ILE A 24 -2.84 -4.35 -4.03
CA ILE A 24 -2.95 -4.87 -5.40
C ILE A 24 -1.81 -4.31 -6.27
N GLY A 25 -1.57 -3.00 -6.20
CA GLY A 25 -0.52 -2.33 -6.95
C GLY A 25 0.87 -2.90 -6.66
N LEU A 26 1.16 -3.14 -5.37
CA LEU A 26 2.41 -3.74 -4.92
C LEU A 26 2.59 -5.16 -5.47
N GLY A 27 1.53 -5.99 -5.41
CA GLY A 27 1.56 -7.34 -5.96
C GLY A 27 1.86 -7.37 -7.46
N ILE A 28 1.22 -6.50 -8.23
CA ILE A 28 1.46 -6.36 -9.67
C ILE A 28 2.89 -5.87 -9.95
N LEU A 29 3.31 -4.82 -9.24
CA LEU A 29 4.62 -4.20 -9.41
C LEU A 29 5.75 -5.19 -9.13
N VAL A 30 5.71 -5.88 -7.99
CA VAL A 30 6.72 -6.87 -7.60
C VAL A 30 6.68 -8.06 -8.54
N GLY A 31 5.48 -8.56 -8.90
CA GLY A 31 5.34 -9.65 -9.86
C GLY A 31 6.00 -9.34 -11.20
N LYS A 32 5.79 -8.12 -11.73
CA LYS A 32 6.41 -7.68 -12.99
C LYS A 32 7.93 -7.49 -12.87
N ALA A 33 8.42 -7.00 -11.75
CA ALA A 33 9.85 -6.89 -11.50
C ALA A 33 10.52 -8.28 -11.47
N LEU A 34 9.90 -9.27 -10.80
CA LEU A 34 10.41 -10.64 -10.75
C LEU A 34 10.38 -11.32 -12.13
N GLU A 35 9.31 -11.15 -12.91
CA GLU A 35 9.25 -11.61 -14.31
C GLU A 35 10.37 -11.01 -15.16
N ALA A 36 10.63 -9.71 -15.01
CA ALA A 36 11.69 -9.01 -15.74
C ALA A 36 13.10 -9.52 -15.35
N ILE A 37 13.33 -9.76 -14.05
CA ILE A 37 14.59 -10.33 -13.55
C ILE A 37 14.78 -11.75 -14.08
N GLY A 38 13.72 -12.57 -14.09
CA GLY A 38 13.79 -13.93 -14.63
C GLY A 38 14.14 -13.97 -16.12
N ARG A 39 13.75 -12.95 -16.89
CA ARG A 39 14.11 -12.81 -18.32
C ARG A 39 15.52 -12.28 -18.55
N ASN A 40 16.01 -11.39 -17.67
CA ASN A 40 17.37 -10.87 -17.75
C ASN A 40 18.01 -10.76 -16.35
N PRO A 41 18.67 -11.83 -15.88
CA PRO A 41 19.29 -11.86 -14.55
C PRO A 41 20.41 -10.83 -14.35
N GLU A 42 21.12 -10.46 -15.42
CA GLU A 42 22.22 -9.49 -15.37
C GLU A 42 21.72 -8.07 -15.02
N ALA A 43 20.47 -7.76 -15.37
CA ALA A 43 19.85 -6.46 -15.07
C ALA A 43 19.22 -6.40 -13.67
N SER A 44 19.33 -7.45 -12.86
CA SER A 44 18.64 -7.60 -11.57
C SER A 44 18.83 -6.43 -10.61
N GLY A 45 20.06 -5.96 -10.43
CA GLY A 45 20.35 -4.85 -9.52
C GLY A 45 19.63 -3.54 -9.90
N LYS A 46 19.57 -3.23 -11.21
CA LYS A 46 18.86 -2.04 -11.70
C LYS A 46 17.34 -2.18 -11.56
N ILE A 47 16.80 -3.37 -11.85
CA ILE A 47 15.36 -3.64 -11.72
C ILE A 47 14.93 -3.55 -10.25
N GLN A 48 15.70 -4.15 -9.32
CA GLN A 48 15.42 -4.06 -7.89
C GLN A 48 15.44 -2.62 -7.38
N ALA A 49 16.42 -1.81 -7.80
CA ALA A 49 16.47 -0.40 -7.42
C ALA A 49 15.21 0.37 -7.86
N MET A 50 14.77 0.18 -9.10
CA MET A 50 13.53 0.79 -9.61
C MET A 50 12.28 0.24 -8.91
N MET A 51 12.26 -1.07 -8.62
CA MET A 51 11.18 -1.74 -7.89
C MET A 51 10.99 -1.13 -6.50
N PHE A 52 12.05 -0.94 -5.73
CA PHE A 52 11.96 -0.35 -4.38
C PHE A 52 11.46 1.10 -4.40
N VAL A 53 11.85 1.90 -5.39
CA VAL A 53 11.30 3.25 -5.58
C VAL A 53 9.79 3.18 -5.84
N GLY A 54 9.35 2.27 -6.72
CA GLY A 54 7.93 2.09 -7.01
C GLY A 54 7.13 1.55 -5.82
N ILE A 55 7.71 0.66 -5.01
CA ILE A 55 7.14 0.20 -3.73
C ILE A 55 6.92 1.39 -2.80
N ALA A 56 7.94 2.23 -2.59
CA ALA A 56 7.85 3.37 -1.69
C ALA A 56 6.75 4.37 -2.10
N VAL A 57 6.62 4.63 -3.41
CA VAL A 57 5.56 5.50 -3.93
C VAL A 57 4.17 4.86 -3.75
N THR A 58 4.06 3.54 -3.93
CA THR A 58 2.80 2.81 -3.74
C THR A 58 2.37 2.80 -2.28
N ASP A 59 3.30 2.59 -1.35
CA ASP A 59 3.04 2.57 0.09
C ASP A 59 2.65 3.94 0.65
N ALA A 60 3.09 5.04 0.03
CA ALA A 60 2.66 6.38 0.42
C ALA A 60 1.12 6.52 0.39
N LEU A 61 0.45 5.86 -0.55
CA LEU A 61 -1.01 5.84 -0.64
C LEU A 61 -1.66 5.07 0.51
N ALA A 62 -1.06 3.96 0.95
CA ALA A 62 -1.53 3.21 2.12
C ALA A 62 -1.38 4.02 3.42
N ILE A 63 -0.30 4.80 3.54
CA ILE A 63 -0.07 5.68 4.69
C ILE A 63 -1.15 6.76 4.76
N PHE A 64 -1.58 7.35 3.63
CA PHE A 64 -2.67 8.32 3.64
C PHE A 64 -3.99 7.73 4.17
N ALA A 65 -4.33 6.49 3.79
CA ALA A 65 -5.48 5.80 4.34
C ALA A 65 -5.38 5.58 5.86
N LEU A 66 -4.19 5.19 6.34
CA LEU A 66 -3.91 5.02 7.77
C LEU A 66 -4.05 6.34 8.55
N VAL A 67 -3.49 7.43 8.01
CA VAL A 67 -3.59 8.77 8.61
C VAL A 67 -5.05 9.21 8.74
N ILE A 68 -5.85 9.05 7.69
CA ILE A 68 -7.28 9.37 7.73
C ILE A 68 -7.99 8.49 8.77
N GLY A 69 -7.67 7.19 8.83
CA GLY A 69 -8.20 6.28 9.84
C GLY A 69 -7.93 6.75 11.27
N PHE A 70 -6.70 7.20 11.57
CA PHE A 70 -6.35 7.75 12.87
C PHE A 70 -7.07 9.06 13.18
N ILE A 71 -7.23 9.94 12.18
CA ILE A 71 -8.00 11.18 12.35
C ILE A 71 -9.45 10.85 12.75
N ILE A 72 -10.09 9.88 12.08
CA ILE A 72 -11.47 9.44 12.40
C ILE A 72 -11.57 8.86 13.82
N LYS A 73 -10.55 8.12 14.27
CA LYS A 73 -10.57 7.47 15.58
C LYS A 73 -10.35 8.44 16.74
N PHE A 74 -9.43 9.39 16.58
CA PHE A 74 -8.94 10.21 17.69
C PHE A 74 -9.43 11.65 17.69
N THR A 75 -10.13 12.10 16.64
CA THR A 75 -10.86 13.37 16.62
C THR A 75 -12.32 13.11 16.93
#